data_AF-A0A4Y0BSZ1-F1
#
_entry.id   AF-A0A4Y0BSZ1-F1
#
_cell.length_a   1.000
_cell.length_b   1.000
_cell.length_c   1.000
_cell.angle_alpha   90.00
_cell.angle_beta   90.00
_cell.angle_gamma   90.00
#
_symmetry.space_group_name_H-M   'P 1'
#
loop_
_entity.id
_entity.type
_entity.pdbx_description
1 polymer ?
#
loop_
_entity_poly.entity_id
_entity_poly.type
_entity_poly.pdbx_seq_one_letter_code
_entity_poly.pdbx_strand_id
1 'polypeptide(L)'
;MTGETNTETVPPNQPAVAQTETSSEHLSAAAVELVQDLKSSESQDTAKDEQVKEANSVEQNTADDDHEAVSDKEEAPLEEGKVEEQNATAAHEPEINVEEKATEPVATEQSSTGVSPTAEETTELPAYLYKAMEQVASEQGFTAGQFKLEFDVGSNKGDGFVGQMFKAYLTEGDRREVFLCKIPPLNDARRRQFNTMISFGRETLVYKTFLPEMFAYQEEKGVGREEGFFNVPKCYYAECDEAAEESVIIMDDLRLMDYRMWDKLEPVNYEHARLTMQQLGRLHAVSLALKRDRPEEFEKFKVPDSLVLLMHDQSPLELMMKQMIYDAKETLEPHETKERAKMEKLAENMRQEMLSLANGSSAEPYTVLGHGDCWVNNFMFNYKNGAPDNIIFLDWQITRYVSPVLDIAYFLFCCTDEEFRRRYYDEMLNIYHNSLATLLEKLGHNPQEVFPRTALVRQLRRYGKFGILMAVFLVPMMCTRPEDLHDMEDAAEKYRDSNELDVKAITTNTNKRAYHTRMSTAIRDMVRYGYL
;
A
#
# COMPACT_ATOMS: atom_id res chain seq x y z
N MET A 1 10.71 86.66 26.04
CA MET A 1 9.83 85.70 26.70
C MET A 1 9.69 84.51 25.76
N THR A 2 10.38 83.43 26.11
CA THR A 2 10.33 82.07 25.54
C THR A 2 8.91 81.51 25.69
N GLY A 3 8.36 80.62 24.86
CA GLY A 3 8.91 79.52 24.06
C GLY A 3 8.16 78.23 24.45
N GLU A 4 7.74 77.45 23.46
CA GLU A 4 7.32 76.03 23.51
C GLU A 4 5.90 75.67 24.03
N THR A 5 5.15 74.97 23.18
CA THR A 5 3.94 74.20 23.49
C THR A 5 4.31 72.72 23.53
N ASN A 6 4.18 72.11 24.71
CA ASN A 6 4.59 70.73 24.99
C ASN A 6 3.52 69.69 24.64
N THR A 7 4.05 68.61 24.10
CA THR A 7 3.52 67.27 23.84
C THR A 7 3.13 66.50 25.11
N GLU A 8 2.10 65.66 25.04
CA GLU A 8 1.96 64.50 25.92
C GLU A 8 1.82 63.21 25.11
N THR A 9 2.67 62.26 25.49
CA THR A 9 2.98 60.96 24.89
C THR A 9 2.10 59.85 25.47
N VAL A 10 1.56 58.98 24.61
CA VAL A 10 0.89 57.72 24.97
C VAL A 10 1.89 56.56 24.82
N PRO A 11 2.05 55.65 25.81
CA PRO A 11 2.97 54.50 25.74
C PRO A 11 2.37 53.30 24.98
N PRO A 12 3.21 52.32 24.55
CA PRO A 12 2.84 51.30 23.56
C PRO A 12 2.07 50.12 24.16
N ASN A 13 1.08 49.61 23.42
CA ASN A 13 0.28 48.44 23.76
C ASN A 13 1.01 47.17 23.26
N GLN A 14 1.30 46.23 24.16
CA GLN A 14 1.83 44.90 23.84
C GLN A 14 0.74 44.06 23.16
N PRO A 15 1.05 43.22 22.15
CA PRO A 15 0.10 42.24 21.65
C PRO A 15 0.02 41.04 22.62
N ALA A 16 -1.21 40.67 22.96
CA ALA A 16 -1.54 39.50 23.76
C ALA A 16 -1.14 38.20 23.06
N VAL A 17 -0.46 37.32 23.80
CA VAL A 17 -0.21 35.93 23.42
C VAL A 17 -1.54 35.18 23.52
N ALA A 18 -2.11 34.80 22.38
CA ALA A 18 -3.19 33.82 22.33
C ALA A 18 -2.55 32.43 22.17
N GLN A 19 -2.66 31.62 23.21
CA GLN A 19 -2.36 30.19 23.16
C GLN A 19 -3.40 29.51 22.26
N THR A 20 -2.97 28.98 21.12
CA THR A 20 -3.75 28.09 20.27
C THR A 20 -3.57 26.66 20.76
N GLU A 21 -4.27 26.30 21.84
CA GLU A 21 -4.68 24.92 22.08
C GLU A 21 -6.03 24.75 21.39
N THR A 22 -6.13 23.83 20.43
CA THR A 22 -7.31 23.01 20.05
C THR A 22 -7.22 22.56 18.58
N SER A 23 -6.72 21.34 18.40
CA SER A 23 -6.83 20.52 17.18
C SER A 23 -6.51 19.06 17.54
N SER A 24 -5.45 18.87 18.36
CA SER A 24 -5.10 17.60 19.02
C SER A 24 -6.22 17.06 19.93
N GLU A 25 -6.88 17.93 20.71
CA GLU A 25 -7.90 17.50 21.68
C GLU A 25 -9.21 17.02 21.02
N HIS A 26 -9.56 17.54 19.84
CA HIS A 26 -10.77 17.11 19.12
C HIS A 26 -10.58 15.74 18.44
N LEU A 27 -9.38 15.42 17.95
CA LEU A 27 -9.03 14.07 17.48
C LEU A 27 -8.96 13.07 18.63
N SER A 28 -8.47 13.49 19.80
CA SER A 28 -8.47 12.67 21.02
C SER A 28 -9.88 12.36 21.52
N ALA A 29 -10.79 13.34 21.49
CA ALA A 29 -12.16 13.15 21.98
C ALA A 29 -12.97 12.17 21.12
N ALA A 30 -12.90 12.28 19.79
CA ALA A 30 -13.57 11.38 18.87
C ALA A 30 -13.01 9.94 18.94
N ALA A 31 -11.70 9.79 19.14
CA ALA A 31 -11.07 8.49 19.35
C ALA A 31 -11.46 7.86 20.71
N VAL A 32 -11.62 8.66 21.76
CA VAL A 32 -12.05 8.18 23.09
C VAL A 32 -13.51 7.74 23.06
N GLU A 33 -14.39 8.44 22.34
CA GLU A 33 -15.81 8.09 22.20
C GLU A 33 -15.98 6.77 21.42
N LEU A 34 -15.24 6.57 20.33
CA LEU A 34 -15.18 5.30 19.60
C LEU A 34 -14.64 4.13 20.44
N VAL A 35 -13.64 4.36 21.30
CA VAL A 35 -13.09 3.33 22.19
C VAL A 35 -14.04 2.99 23.33
N GLN A 36 -14.86 3.94 23.81
CA GLN A 36 -15.89 3.67 24.82
C GLN A 36 -17.06 2.86 24.24
N ASP A 37 -17.45 3.10 22.99
CA ASP A 37 -18.45 2.31 22.27
C ASP A 37 -17.98 0.89 21.96
N LEU A 38 -16.67 0.70 21.72
CA LEU A 38 -16.08 -0.63 21.58
C LEU A 38 -16.07 -1.42 22.91
N LYS A 39 -15.83 -0.75 24.05
CA LYS A 39 -15.86 -1.41 25.38
C LYS A 39 -17.28 -1.77 25.82
N SER A 40 -18.27 -0.95 25.46
CA SER A 40 -19.67 -1.23 25.79
C SER A 40 -20.24 -2.41 24.97
N SER A 41 -19.78 -2.59 23.72
CA SER A 41 -20.12 -3.77 22.91
C SER A 41 -19.44 -5.07 23.39
N GLU A 42 -18.16 -5.03 23.78
CA GLU A 42 -17.46 -6.19 24.36
C GLU A 42 -18.13 -6.70 25.65
N SER A 43 -18.65 -5.78 26.48
CA SER A 43 -19.37 -6.11 27.72
C SER A 43 -20.68 -6.87 27.47
N GLN A 44 -21.34 -6.62 26.34
CA GLN A 44 -22.59 -7.28 25.95
C GLN A 44 -22.35 -8.66 25.35
N ASP A 45 -21.21 -8.89 24.69
CA ASP A 45 -20.85 -10.19 24.14
C ASP A 45 -20.30 -11.15 25.21
N THR A 46 -19.58 -10.65 26.22
CA THR A 46 -19.18 -11.47 27.38
C THR A 46 -20.36 -12.00 28.19
N ALA A 47 -21.45 -11.24 28.28
CA ALA A 47 -22.68 -11.66 28.97
C ALA A 47 -23.45 -12.74 28.20
N LYS A 48 -23.32 -12.78 26.87
CA LYS A 48 -23.92 -13.83 26.03
C LYS A 48 -23.11 -15.12 26.05
N ASP A 49 -21.78 -15.03 26.10
CA ASP A 49 -20.89 -16.20 26.18
C ASP A 49 -20.96 -16.93 27.53
N GLU A 50 -21.24 -16.23 28.63
CA GLU A 50 -21.50 -16.88 29.93
C GLU A 50 -22.84 -17.64 29.94
N GLN A 51 -23.88 -17.15 29.28
CA GLN A 51 -25.16 -17.86 29.15
C GLN A 51 -25.06 -19.12 28.26
N VAL A 52 -24.17 -19.13 27.27
CA VAL A 52 -23.91 -20.31 26.42
C VAL A 52 -23.05 -21.36 27.13
N LYS A 53 -22.16 -20.95 28.04
CA LYS A 53 -21.37 -21.88 28.88
C LYS A 53 -22.20 -22.57 29.97
N GLU A 54 -23.20 -21.89 30.54
CA GLU A 54 -24.12 -22.52 31.49
C GLU A 54 -25.01 -23.58 30.81
N ALA A 55 -25.47 -23.31 29.58
CA ALA A 55 -26.31 -24.26 28.82
C ALA A 55 -25.56 -25.56 28.41
N ASN A 56 -24.26 -25.47 28.12
CA ASN A 56 -23.46 -26.64 27.72
C ASN A 56 -22.96 -27.51 28.89
N SER A 57 -23.12 -27.06 30.13
CA SER A 57 -22.71 -27.83 31.32
C SER A 57 -23.76 -28.86 31.80
N VAL A 58 -24.95 -28.85 31.20
CA VAL A 58 -26.07 -29.73 31.60
C VAL A 58 -26.18 -31.01 30.74
N GLU A 59 -25.46 -31.11 29.61
CA GLU A 59 -25.59 -32.25 28.68
C GLU A 59 -24.47 -33.32 28.75
N GLN A 60 -23.50 -33.22 29.67
CA GLN A 60 -22.37 -34.18 29.75
C GLN A 60 -22.39 -35.18 30.92
N ASN A 61 -23.56 -35.47 31.51
CA ASN A 61 -23.69 -36.47 32.57
C ASN A 61 -24.67 -37.60 32.20
N THR A 62 -24.33 -38.41 31.20
CA THR A 62 -24.78 -39.81 31.13
C THR A 62 -23.91 -40.62 30.17
N ALA A 63 -23.49 -41.81 30.61
CA ALA A 63 -22.92 -42.95 29.88
C ALA A 63 -21.39 -43.12 29.99
N ASP A 64 -20.96 -43.59 31.17
CA ASP A 64 -19.92 -44.60 31.32
C ASP A 64 -20.61 -45.98 31.42
N ASP A 65 -20.07 -46.97 30.70
CA ASP A 65 -19.83 -48.37 31.09
C ASP A 65 -19.85 -49.28 29.85
N ASP A 66 -18.68 -49.82 29.47
CA ASP A 66 -18.46 -51.27 29.48
C ASP A 66 -17.01 -51.65 29.12
N HIS A 67 -16.48 -52.58 29.92
CA HIS A 67 -15.21 -53.32 29.83
C HIS A 67 -15.06 -54.05 28.46
N GLU A 68 -13.89 -54.50 27.97
CA GLU A 68 -12.91 -55.40 28.60
C GLU A 68 -11.69 -55.63 27.66
N ALA A 69 -10.61 -56.18 28.23
CA ALA A 69 -9.25 -56.33 27.70
C ALA A 69 -9.04 -57.34 26.54
N VAL A 70 -7.85 -57.32 25.90
CA VAL A 70 -6.86 -58.42 25.90
C VAL A 70 -5.74 -58.26 24.83
N SER A 71 -4.50 -58.46 25.32
CA SER A 71 -3.24 -58.97 24.75
C SER A 71 -2.37 -58.21 23.73
N ASP A 72 -1.14 -58.01 24.20
CA ASP A 72 0.16 -57.90 23.52
C ASP A 72 0.40 -58.87 22.36
N LYS A 73 1.16 -58.43 21.34
CA LYS A 73 2.27 -59.20 20.73
C LYS A 73 3.32 -58.27 20.09
N GLU A 74 4.57 -58.64 20.35
CA GLU A 74 5.87 -58.06 19.98
C GLU A 74 6.24 -58.13 18.48
N GLU A 75 7.15 -57.23 18.09
CA GLU A 75 8.37 -57.36 17.24
C GLU A 75 8.30 -58.08 15.87
N ALA A 76 9.01 -57.72 14.80
CA ALA A 76 9.89 -56.61 14.40
C ALA A 76 10.12 -56.78 12.84
N PRO A 77 11.19 -56.28 12.17
CA PRO A 77 11.10 -55.44 10.96
C PRO A 77 11.75 -56.11 9.71
N LEU A 78 12.11 -55.30 8.69
CA LEU A 78 12.88 -55.53 7.43
C LEU A 78 11.98 -55.31 6.19
N GLU A 79 12.36 -54.61 5.12
CA GLU A 79 13.67 -54.54 4.45
C GLU A 79 13.97 -53.17 3.83
N GLU A 80 15.26 -52.82 3.83
CA GLU A 80 15.90 -51.83 2.97
C GLU A 80 16.03 -52.38 1.54
N GLY A 81 15.69 -51.55 0.54
CA GLY A 81 16.06 -51.76 -0.86
C GLY A 81 16.90 -50.60 -1.38
N LYS A 82 18.22 -50.81 -1.45
CA LYS A 82 19.17 -50.02 -2.27
C LYS A 82 19.24 -50.59 -3.69
N VAL A 83 19.93 -49.85 -4.57
CA VAL A 83 20.48 -50.22 -5.90
C VAL A 83 19.55 -49.77 -7.05
N GLU A 84 19.93 -49.01 -8.08
CA GLU A 84 21.25 -48.69 -8.66
C GLU A 84 21.21 -47.39 -9.49
N GLU A 85 22.40 -46.81 -9.58
CA GLU A 85 22.85 -45.73 -10.46
C GLU A 85 23.13 -46.32 -11.86
N GLN A 86 22.66 -45.68 -12.95
CA GLN A 86 23.20 -45.94 -14.29
C GLN A 86 23.40 -44.63 -15.06
N ASN A 87 24.67 -44.36 -15.33
CA ASN A 87 25.20 -43.43 -16.33
C ASN A 87 24.78 -43.86 -17.74
N ALA A 88 24.40 -42.90 -18.58
CA ALA A 88 24.62 -42.97 -20.03
C ALA A 88 24.78 -41.57 -20.63
N THR A 89 25.89 -41.40 -21.34
CA THR A 89 26.41 -40.23 -22.03
C THR A 89 25.77 -39.97 -23.40
N ALA A 90 25.70 -38.68 -23.76
CA ALA A 90 25.89 -38.04 -25.09
C ALA A 90 25.06 -38.50 -26.32
N ALA A 91 24.29 -37.58 -26.91
CA ALA A 91 24.64 -36.88 -28.17
C ALA A 91 23.43 -36.16 -28.81
N HIS A 92 23.77 -35.09 -29.55
CA HIS A 92 23.01 -34.39 -30.61
C HIS A 92 22.04 -33.24 -30.26
N GLU A 93 22.60 -32.03 -30.38
CA GLU A 93 21.95 -30.81 -30.87
C GLU A 93 21.37 -31.00 -32.28
N PRO A 94 20.33 -30.21 -32.62
CA PRO A 94 20.20 -29.70 -33.97
C PRO A 94 20.20 -28.17 -34.01
N GLU A 95 21.05 -27.65 -34.89
CA GLU A 95 21.05 -26.29 -35.42
C GLU A 95 19.67 -25.93 -35.99
N ILE A 96 19.16 -24.74 -35.67
CA ILE A 96 18.06 -24.11 -36.42
C ILE A 96 18.59 -22.84 -37.06
N ASN A 97 18.57 -22.88 -38.39
CA ASN A 97 19.02 -21.89 -39.33
C ASN A 97 18.10 -20.65 -39.32
N VAL A 98 18.70 -19.47 -39.30
CA VAL A 98 18.03 -18.18 -39.47
C VAL A 98 17.92 -17.90 -40.97
N GLU A 99 16.69 -17.81 -41.50
CA GLU A 99 16.44 -17.22 -42.81
C GLU A 99 15.79 -15.84 -42.64
N GLU A 100 16.56 -14.79 -42.96
CA GLU A 100 16.07 -13.46 -43.27
C GLU A 100 15.17 -13.49 -44.50
N LYS A 101 13.96 -12.94 -44.39
CA LYS A 101 13.20 -12.48 -45.55
C LYS A 101 12.77 -11.03 -45.34
N ALA A 102 13.40 -10.16 -46.12
CA ALA A 102 13.03 -8.78 -46.30
C ALA A 102 11.65 -8.66 -46.98
N THR A 103 10.82 -7.75 -46.50
CA THR A 103 9.66 -7.22 -47.23
C THR A 103 9.66 -5.70 -47.11
N GLU A 104 9.74 -5.05 -48.26
CA GLU A 104 9.68 -3.61 -48.51
C GLU A 104 8.31 -2.99 -48.13
N PRO A 105 8.25 -1.66 -47.91
CA PRO A 105 7.07 -0.99 -47.37
C PRO A 105 6.07 -0.64 -48.48
N VAL A 106 4.79 -0.94 -48.24
CA VAL A 106 3.69 -0.42 -49.05
C VAL A 106 3.25 0.92 -48.48
N ALA A 107 3.41 1.97 -49.28
CA ALA A 107 2.81 3.27 -49.07
C ALA A 107 1.29 3.19 -49.30
N THR A 108 0.51 3.76 -48.38
CA THR A 108 -0.88 4.14 -48.66
C THR A 108 -1.19 5.53 -48.14
N GLU A 109 -1.89 6.24 -49.00
CA GLU A 109 -2.08 7.68 -49.10
C GLU A 109 -2.86 8.31 -47.94
N GLN A 110 -2.52 9.57 -47.70
CA GLN A 110 -3.23 10.51 -46.85
C GLN A 110 -4.65 10.76 -47.40
N SER A 111 -5.69 10.55 -46.57
CA SER A 111 -6.96 11.25 -46.74
C SER A 111 -7.17 12.24 -45.61
N SER A 112 -7.03 13.52 -45.93
CA SER A 112 -7.33 14.65 -45.08
C SER A 112 -8.84 14.79 -44.88
N THR A 113 -9.33 14.57 -43.67
CA THR A 113 -10.58 15.16 -43.19
C THR A 113 -10.25 16.01 -41.98
N GLY A 114 -10.24 17.33 -42.20
CA GLY A 114 -9.93 18.32 -41.17
C GLY A 114 -10.96 18.30 -40.05
N VAL A 115 -10.46 18.11 -38.84
CA VAL A 115 -11.07 18.59 -37.61
C VAL A 115 -10.04 19.53 -37.00
N SER A 116 -10.37 20.82 -36.96
CA SER A 116 -9.54 21.83 -36.29
C SER A 116 -9.31 21.43 -34.84
N PRO A 117 -8.10 21.56 -34.28
CA PRO A 117 -7.91 21.44 -32.85
C PRO A 117 -8.59 22.64 -32.20
N THR A 118 -9.67 22.39 -31.48
CA THR A 118 -10.20 23.32 -30.48
C THR A 118 -9.08 23.67 -29.51
N ALA A 119 -8.90 24.97 -29.27
CA ALA A 119 -7.90 25.50 -28.36
C ALA A 119 -7.91 24.73 -27.03
N GLU A 120 -6.76 24.15 -26.66
CA GLU A 120 -6.53 23.64 -25.32
C GLU A 120 -6.75 24.80 -24.34
N GLU A 121 -7.82 24.74 -23.55
CA GLU A 121 -7.95 25.56 -22.35
C GLU A 121 -6.74 25.22 -21.47
N THR A 122 -5.75 26.12 -21.43
CA THR A 122 -4.66 26.04 -20.47
C THR A 122 -5.27 26.33 -19.10
N THR A 123 -5.67 25.27 -18.40
CA THR A 123 -6.14 25.37 -17.02
C THR A 123 -4.97 25.93 -16.20
N GLU A 124 -5.10 27.16 -15.72
CA GLU A 124 -4.10 27.78 -14.88
C GLU A 124 -3.96 26.95 -13.59
N LEU A 125 -2.74 26.48 -13.30
CA LEU A 125 -2.48 25.65 -12.13
C LEU A 125 -2.66 26.44 -10.82
N PRO A 126 -2.90 25.76 -9.68
CA PRO A 126 -3.19 26.46 -8.42
C PRO A 126 -2.01 27.30 -7.90
N ALA A 127 -2.31 28.44 -7.29
CA ALA A 127 -1.31 29.39 -6.77
C ALA A 127 -0.36 28.77 -5.72
N TYR A 128 -0.86 27.85 -4.89
CA TYR A 128 -0.04 27.16 -3.88
C TYR A 128 1.09 26.32 -4.51
N LEU A 129 0.89 25.78 -5.72
CA LEU A 129 1.91 25.04 -6.44
C LEU A 129 3.06 25.95 -6.90
N TYR A 130 2.73 27.12 -7.44
CA TYR A 130 3.74 28.12 -7.82
C TYR A 130 4.55 28.57 -6.61
N LYS A 131 3.89 28.89 -5.49
CA LYS A 131 4.55 29.28 -4.24
C LYS A 131 5.50 28.19 -3.73
N ALA A 132 5.08 26.93 -3.76
CA ALA A 132 5.94 25.80 -3.38
C ALA A 132 7.15 25.66 -4.32
N MET A 133 6.96 25.81 -5.64
CA MET A 133 8.05 25.79 -6.61
C MET A 133 9.04 26.95 -6.45
N GLU A 134 8.59 28.15 -6.06
CA GLU A 134 9.47 29.28 -5.73
C GLU A 134 10.35 28.97 -4.52
N GLN A 135 9.79 28.33 -3.50
CA GLN A 135 10.56 27.88 -2.34
C GLN A 135 11.59 26.81 -2.73
N VAL A 136 11.18 25.79 -3.48
CA VAL A 136 12.09 24.76 -3.98
C VAL A 136 13.20 25.38 -4.84
N ALA A 137 12.87 26.32 -5.72
CA ALA A 137 13.84 27.04 -6.54
C ALA A 137 14.90 27.74 -5.67
N SER A 138 14.47 28.47 -4.64
CA SER A 138 15.37 29.13 -3.70
C SER A 138 16.27 28.14 -2.96
N GLU A 139 15.71 27.03 -2.47
CA GLU A 139 16.45 25.99 -1.74
C GLU A 139 17.44 25.22 -2.64
N GLN A 140 17.12 25.07 -3.92
CA GLN A 140 18.03 24.52 -4.94
C GLN A 140 19.00 25.58 -5.51
N GLY A 141 18.98 26.81 -4.99
CA GLY A 141 19.93 27.86 -5.35
C GLY A 141 19.68 28.55 -6.69
N PHE A 142 18.43 28.56 -7.19
CA PHE A 142 18.03 29.43 -8.30
C PHE A 142 17.82 30.87 -7.83
N THR A 143 18.09 31.86 -8.67
CA THR A 143 17.94 33.28 -8.32
C THR A 143 16.52 33.77 -8.56
N ALA A 144 15.88 34.31 -7.52
CA ALA A 144 14.54 34.90 -7.62
C ALA A 144 14.44 35.93 -8.75
N GLY A 145 13.43 35.75 -9.62
CA GLY A 145 13.20 36.61 -10.79
C GLY A 145 14.11 36.38 -12.00
N GLN A 146 15.06 35.43 -11.92
CA GLN A 146 15.94 35.07 -13.06
C GLN A 146 15.64 33.69 -13.63
N PHE A 147 15.03 32.80 -12.84
CA PHE A 147 14.59 31.51 -13.34
C PHE A 147 13.23 31.59 -14.05
N LYS A 148 13.03 30.69 -15.01
CA LYS A 148 11.74 30.42 -15.65
C LYS A 148 11.16 29.12 -15.08
N LEU A 149 9.88 29.14 -14.74
CA LEU A 149 9.11 27.98 -14.32
C LEU A 149 8.10 27.60 -15.40
N GLU A 150 8.12 26.34 -15.83
CA GLU A 150 7.17 25.79 -16.80
C GLU A 150 6.61 24.46 -16.29
N PHE A 151 5.36 24.17 -16.62
CA PHE A 151 4.70 22.92 -16.28
C PHE A 151 4.31 22.13 -17.52
N ASP A 152 4.35 20.81 -17.39
CA ASP A 152 3.87 19.84 -18.38
C ASP A 152 3.15 18.69 -17.65
N VAL A 153 2.36 17.91 -18.39
CA VAL A 153 1.66 16.76 -17.82
C VAL A 153 2.67 15.73 -17.29
N GLY A 154 2.49 15.32 -16.03
CA GLY A 154 3.45 14.48 -15.32
C GLY A 154 3.22 12.98 -15.45
N SER A 155 2.03 12.56 -15.89
CA SER A 155 1.57 11.16 -15.87
C SER A 155 0.67 10.81 -17.05
N ASN A 156 0.56 9.51 -17.40
CA ASN A 156 -0.38 9.07 -18.43
C ASN A 156 -1.81 8.96 -17.88
N LYS A 157 -2.79 8.78 -18.77
CA LYS A 157 -4.18 8.49 -18.39
C LYS A 157 -4.22 7.19 -17.57
N GLY A 158 -4.73 7.26 -16.34
CA GLY A 158 -4.82 6.12 -15.41
C GLY A 158 -3.70 6.00 -14.36
N ASP A 159 -2.65 6.83 -14.44
CA ASP A 159 -1.50 6.81 -13.52
C ASP A 159 -1.73 7.61 -12.21
N GLY A 160 -2.89 8.27 -12.06
CA GLY A 160 -3.24 9.02 -10.85
C GLY A 160 -4.65 8.66 -10.40
N PHE A 161 -4.79 7.77 -9.42
CA PHE A 161 -6.09 7.41 -8.84
C PHE A 161 -6.59 8.53 -7.91
N VAL A 162 -5.73 8.97 -6.99
CA VAL A 162 -6.07 9.93 -5.92
C VAL A 162 -5.44 11.33 -6.13
N GLY A 163 -4.51 11.51 -7.06
CA GLY A 163 -3.83 12.81 -7.31
C GLY A 163 -3.59 13.10 -8.79
N GLN A 164 -3.28 14.35 -9.10
CA GLN A 164 -2.80 14.79 -10.42
C GLN A 164 -1.30 15.06 -10.34
N MET A 165 -0.55 14.65 -11.37
CA MET A 165 0.90 14.85 -11.44
C MET A 165 1.30 15.77 -12.59
N PHE A 166 2.27 16.64 -12.31
CA PHE A 166 2.84 17.60 -13.25
C PHE A 166 4.37 17.52 -13.21
N LYS A 167 5.02 17.69 -14.37
CA LYS A 167 6.45 17.98 -14.42
C LYS A 167 6.63 19.49 -14.31
N ALA A 168 7.44 19.93 -13.36
CA ALA A 168 7.89 21.31 -13.26
C ALA A 168 9.32 21.43 -13.78
N TYR A 169 9.58 22.39 -14.66
CA TYR A 169 10.90 22.70 -15.19
C TYR A 169 11.36 24.04 -14.63
N LEU A 170 12.47 24.05 -13.91
CA LEU A 170 13.17 25.27 -13.51
C LEU A 170 14.36 25.49 -14.44
N THR A 171 14.41 26.65 -15.10
CA THR A 171 15.47 27.00 -16.05
C THR A 171 16.11 28.34 -15.69
N GLU A 172 17.43 28.40 -15.53
CA GLU A 172 18.21 29.63 -15.29
C GLU A 172 19.51 29.57 -16.10
N GLY A 173 19.62 30.43 -17.13
CA GLY A 173 20.69 30.32 -18.12
C GLY A 173 20.67 28.95 -18.81
N ASP A 174 21.78 28.21 -18.71
CA ASP A 174 21.92 26.85 -19.27
C ASP A 174 21.51 25.75 -18.27
N ARG A 175 21.23 26.09 -17.00
CA ARG A 175 20.77 25.13 -15.99
C ARG A 175 19.29 24.83 -16.21
N ARG A 176 18.95 23.54 -16.31
CA ARG A 176 17.56 23.07 -16.33
C ARG A 176 17.40 21.89 -15.38
N GLU A 177 16.48 22.01 -14.43
CA GLU A 177 16.12 20.94 -13.49
C GLU A 177 14.64 20.60 -13.63
N VAL A 178 14.32 19.33 -13.33
CA VAL A 178 12.98 18.76 -13.50
C VAL A 178 12.53 18.18 -12.17
N PHE A 179 11.31 18.52 -11.78
CA PHE A 179 10.67 18.05 -10.57
C PHE A 179 9.32 17.43 -10.92
N LEU A 180 8.93 16.41 -10.17
CA LEU A 180 7.59 15.84 -10.24
C LEU A 180 6.75 16.44 -9.10
N CYS A 181 5.64 17.07 -9.46
CA CYS A 181 4.71 17.69 -8.53
C CYS A 181 3.41 16.89 -8.49
N LYS A 182 2.99 16.45 -7.30
CA LYS A 182 1.70 15.80 -7.05
C LYS A 182 0.80 16.77 -6.28
N ILE A 183 -0.42 16.98 -6.78
CA ILE A 183 -1.44 17.82 -6.13
C ILE A 183 -2.80 17.08 -6.09
N PRO A 184 -3.73 17.46 -5.19
CA PRO A 184 -5.09 16.95 -5.21
C PRO A 184 -5.76 17.17 -6.58
N PRO A 185 -6.70 16.30 -6.99
CA PRO A 185 -7.48 16.48 -8.19
C PRO A 185 -8.11 17.87 -8.24
N LEU A 186 -8.03 18.55 -9.39
CA LEU A 186 -8.65 19.87 -9.55
C LEU A 186 -10.19 19.78 -9.53
N ASN A 187 -10.74 18.62 -9.89
CA ASN A 187 -12.17 18.35 -9.78
C ASN A 187 -12.61 18.08 -8.32
N ASP A 188 -13.51 18.93 -7.80
CA ASP A 188 -14.04 18.86 -6.43
C ASP A 188 -14.77 17.55 -6.11
N ALA A 189 -15.58 17.03 -7.05
CA ALA A 189 -16.34 15.79 -6.85
C ALA A 189 -15.38 14.63 -6.61
N ARG A 190 -14.33 14.55 -7.42
CA ARG A 190 -13.26 13.56 -7.32
C ARG A 190 -12.46 13.70 -6.02
N ARG A 191 -12.15 14.92 -5.59
CA ARG A 191 -11.49 15.14 -4.28
C ARG A 191 -12.30 14.55 -3.13
N ARG A 192 -13.61 14.82 -3.12
CA ARG A 192 -14.53 14.43 -2.04
C ARG A 192 -14.86 12.94 -2.06
N GLN A 193 -15.03 12.33 -3.24
CA GLN A 193 -15.40 10.91 -3.36
C GLN A 193 -14.43 9.98 -2.61
N PHE A 194 -13.13 10.28 -2.64
CA PHE A 194 -12.08 9.45 -2.04
C PHE A 194 -11.46 10.04 -0.77
N ASN A 195 -12.07 11.09 -0.17
CA ASN A 195 -11.49 11.84 0.94
C ASN A 195 -10.00 12.17 0.70
N THR A 196 -9.71 12.69 -0.49
CA THR A 196 -8.36 12.81 -1.03
C THR A 196 -7.43 13.59 -0.10
N MET A 197 -7.94 14.59 0.62
CA MET A 197 -7.12 15.38 1.55
C MET A 197 -6.56 14.55 2.71
N ILE A 198 -7.27 13.52 3.18
CA ILE A 198 -6.75 12.59 4.20
C ILE A 198 -5.53 11.82 3.67
N SER A 199 -5.63 11.37 2.41
CA SER A 199 -4.55 10.67 1.70
C SER A 199 -3.31 11.56 1.50
N PHE A 200 -3.51 12.82 1.11
CA PHE A 200 -2.41 13.81 0.99
C PHE A 200 -1.82 14.21 2.35
N GLY A 201 -2.65 14.34 3.39
CA GLY A 201 -2.20 14.59 4.76
C GLY A 201 -1.30 13.47 5.27
N ARG A 202 -1.66 12.21 4.99
CA ARG A 202 -0.83 11.02 5.29
C ARG A 202 0.48 11.01 4.51
N GLU A 203 0.42 11.21 3.20
CA GLU A 203 1.61 11.21 2.37
C GLU A 203 2.57 12.36 2.76
N THR A 204 2.02 13.52 3.14
CA THR A 204 2.77 14.65 3.71
C THR A 204 3.38 14.30 5.06
N LEU A 205 2.64 13.67 5.98
CA LEU A 205 3.20 13.18 7.25
C LEU A 205 4.41 12.27 7.00
N VAL A 206 4.33 11.41 5.98
CA VAL A 206 5.42 10.48 5.66
C VAL A 206 6.64 11.19 5.08
N TYR A 207 6.48 11.97 4.00
CA TYR A 207 7.61 12.63 3.35
C TYR A 207 8.21 13.76 4.17
N LYS A 208 7.38 14.54 4.87
CA LYS A 208 7.81 15.69 5.66
C LYS A 208 8.39 15.30 7.02
N THR A 209 7.90 14.20 7.62
CA THR A 209 8.21 13.86 9.01
C THR A 209 8.78 12.45 9.19
N PHE A 210 8.04 11.41 8.81
CA PHE A 210 8.42 10.02 9.13
C PHE A 210 9.73 9.59 8.45
N LEU A 211 9.84 9.79 7.13
CA LEU A 211 11.03 9.38 6.37
C LEU A 211 12.29 10.14 6.82
N PRO A 212 12.28 11.48 7.01
CA PRO A 212 13.40 12.18 7.61
C PRO A 212 13.82 11.64 8.98
N GLU A 213 12.86 11.34 9.87
CA GLU A 213 13.16 10.76 11.19
C GLU A 213 13.75 9.35 11.10
N MET A 214 13.22 8.50 10.21
CA MET A 214 13.80 7.19 9.93
C MET A 214 15.22 7.26 9.39
N PHE A 215 15.51 8.22 8.51
CA PHE A 215 16.84 8.38 7.92
C PHE A 215 17.84 8.86 8.97
N ALA A 216 17.50 9.90 9.73
CA ALA A 216 18.32 10.39 10.83
C ALA A 216 18.59 9.29 11.86
N TYR A 217 17.56 8.54 12.26
CA TYR A 217 17.70 7.43 13.21
C TYR A 217 18.66 6.34 12.71
N GLN A 218 18.56 5.93 11.44
CA GLN A 218 19.49 4.95 10.86
C GLN A 218 20.93 5.47 10.80
N GLU A 219 21.11 6.73 10.38
CA GLU A 219 22.43 7.37 10.30
C GLU A 219 23.08 7.52 11.68
N GLU A 220 22.30 7.90 12.71
CA GLU A 220 22.77 7.95 14.11
C GLU A 220 23.25 6.59 14.63
N LYS A 221 22.60 5.50 14.19
CA LYS A 221 23.01 4.12 14.51
C LYS A 221 24.18 3.63 13.64
N GLY A 222 24.69 4.46 12.74
CA GLY A 222 25.79 4.12 11.83
C GLY A 222 25.39 3.24 10.65
N VAL A 223 24.10 3.17 10.32
CA VAL A 223 23.60 2.40 9.17
C VAL A 223 23.60 3.28 7.91
N GLY A 224 24.42 2.89 6.93
CA GLY A 224 24.52 3.59 5.65
C GLY A 224 23.42 3.23 4.64
N ARG A 225 23.38 3.97 3.52
CA ARG A 225 22.35 3.85 2.46
C ARG A 225 22.19 2.45 1.87
N GLU A 226 23.29 1.71 1.71
CA GLU A 226 23.29 0.35 1.13
C GLU A 226 22.72 -0.71 2.10
N GLU A 227 22.79 -0.43 3.40
CA GLU A 227 22.50 -1.39 4.47
C GLU A 227 21.13 -1.17 5.11
N GLY A 228 20.65 0.08 5.13
CA GLY A 228 19.36 0.47 5.67
C GLY A 228 18.24 0.56 4.63
N PHE A 229 17.14 1.21 5.02
CA PHE A 229 16.04 1.59 4.15
C PHE A 229 16.13 3.09 3.82
N PHE A 230 16.48 3.40 2.58
CA PHE A 230 16.53 4.76 2.03
C PHE A 230 15.91 4.83 0.62
N ASN A 231 15.15 3.78 0.28
CA ASN A 231 14.65 3.48 -1.06
C ASN A 231 13.36 4.24 -1.36
N VAL A 232 13.42 5.57 -1.29
CA VAL A 232 12.31 6.51 -1.56
C VAL A 232 12.80 7.62 -2.49
N PRO A 233 11.91 8.29 -3.25
CA PRO A 233 12.31 9.46 -4.02
C PRO A 233 12.76 10.58 -3.08
N LYS A 234 13.71 11.41 -3.50
CA LYS A 234 14.02 12.63 -2.75
C LYS A 234 12.80 13.55 -2.81
N CYS A 235 12.24 13.86 -1.65
CA CYS A 235 11.21 14.88 -1.51
C CYS A 235 11.88 16.23 -1.24
N TYR A 236 11.57 17.22 -2.06
CA TYR A 236 12.05 18.60 -1.92
C TYR A 236 11.09 19.43 -1.07
N TYR A 237 9.79 19.18 -1.21
CA TYR A 237 8.77 19.93 -0.50
C TYR A 237 7.51 19.09 -0.36
N ALA A 238 6.87 19.13 0.80
CA ALA A 238 5.57 18.51 1.05
C ALA A 238 4.79 19.37 2.04
N GLU A 239 3.58 19.76 1.67
CA GLU A 239 2.67 20.54 2.51
C GLU A 239 1.22 20.11 2.25
N CYS A 240 0.41 20.09 3.30
CA CYS A 240 -1.01 19.80 3.21
C CYS A 240 -1.76 20.69 4.21
N ASP A 241 -2.65 21.52 3.68
CA ASP A 241 -3.67 22.25 4.42
C ASP A 241 -5.03 21.63 4.07
N GLU A 242 -5.50 20.74 4.96
CA GLU A 242 -6.78 20.05 4.77
C GLU A 242 -7.97 21.02 4.79
N ALA A 243 -7.88 22.13 5.53
CA ALA A 243 -8.97 23.09 5.66
C ALA A 243 -9.10 23.96 4.39
N ALA A 244 -7.97 24.29 3.77
CA ALA A 244 -7.94 24.99 2.49
C ALA A 244 -8.13 24.06 1.28
N GLU A 245 -8.15 22.73 1.49
CA GLU A 245 -8.08 21.71 0.43
C GLU A 245 -6.83 21.88 -0.48
N GLU A 246 -5.73 22.40 0.07
CA GLU A 246 -4.49 22.66 -0.66
C GLU A 246 -3.42 21.64 -0.24
N SER A 247 -2.83 20.92 -1.20
CA SER A 247 -1.67 20.10 -0.91
C SER A 247 -0.75 20.00 -2.11
N VAL A 248 0.55 19.89 -1.83
CA VAL A 248 1.57 19.73 -2.85
C VAL A 248 2.71 18.90 -2.32
N ILE A 249 3.17 17.96 -3.14
CA ILE A 249 4.37 17.17 -2.89
C ILE A 249 5.27 17.31 -4.14
N ILE A 250 6.51 17.72 -3.93
CA ILE A 250 7.51 17.96 -4.98
C ILE A 250 8.67 17.00 -4.73
N MET A 251 8.96 16.15 -5.70
CA MET A 251 9.96 15.08 -5.58
C MET A 251 10.74 14.85 -6.89
N ASP A 252 11.74 13.98 -6.83
CA ASP A 252 12.47 13.53 -8.02
C ASP A 252 11.55 12.89 -9.05
N ASP A 253 11.77 13.18 -10.33
CA ASP A 253 11.25 12.37 -11.43
C ASP A 253 12.20 11.19 -11.70
N LEU A 254 11.91 10.04 -11.09
CA LEU A 254 12.76 8.84 -11.16
C LEU A 254 12.95 8.29 -12.58
N ARG A 255 12.10 8.66 -13.54
CA ARG A 255 12.26 8.28 -14.95
C ARG A 255 13.55 8.87 -15.55
N LEU A 256 14.02 10.00 -15.02
CA LEU A 256 15.28 10.64 -15.40
C LEU A 256 16.50 9.91 -14.84
N MET A 257 16.30 8.97 -13.91
CA MET A 257 17.32 8.11 -13.31
C MET A 257 17.18 6.66 -13.77
N ASP A 258 16.57 6.45 -14.95
CA ASP A 258 16.35 5.14 -15.59
C ASP A 258 15.53 4.13 -14.77
N TYR A 259 14.81 4.59 -13.74
CA TYR A 259 13.86 3.72 -13.04
C TYR A 259 12.60 3.51 -13.88
N ARG A 260 12.04 2.31 -13.80
CA ARG A 260 10.85 1.90 -14.55
C ARG A 260 9.88 1.16 -13.66
N MET A 261 8.59 1.41 -13.84
CA MET A 261 7.54 0.57 -13.25
C MET A 261 7.53 -0.79 -13.94
N TRP A 262 7.17 -1.83 -13.19
CA TRP A 262 6.87 -3.14 -13.76
C TRP A 262 5.49 -3.12 -14.44
N ASP A 263 5.29 -3.95 -15.46
CA ASP A 263 3.99 -4.07 -16.10
C ASP A 263 2.99 -4.78 -15.17
N LYS A 264 1.99 -4.04 -14.69
CA LYS A 264 0.94 -4.58 -13.77
C LYS A 264 0.12 -5.73 -14.36
N LEU A 265 0.11 -5.88 -15.68
CA LEU A 265 -0.59 -6.98 -16.35
C LEU A 265 0.17 -8.31 -16.19
N GLU A 266 1.47 -8.25 -15.92
CA GLU A 266 2.34 -9.41 -15.77
C GLU A 266 2.59 -9.75 -14.28
N PRO A 267 2.51 -11.04 -13.90
CA PRO A 267 2.93 -11.47 -12.56
C PRO A 267 4.39 -11.08 -12.29
N VAL A 268 4.66 -10.65 -11.06
CA VAL A 268 6.01 -10.27 -10.64
C VAL A 268 6.91 -11.50 -10.60
N ASN A 269 8.09 -11.40 -11.23
CA ASN A 269 9.08 -12.48 -11.23
C ASN A 269 9.91 -12.53 -9.93
N TYR A 270 10.71 -13.59 -9.80
CA TYR A 270 11.52 -13.85 -8.60
C TYR A 270 12.44 -12.70 -8.18
N GLU A 271 13.17 -12.10 -9.12
CA GLU A 271 14.17 -11.06 -8.79
C GLU A 271 13.52 -9.78 -8.25
N HIS A 272 12.38 -9.39 -8.84
CA HIS A 272 11.60 -8.23 -8.37
C HIS A 272 10.96 -8.51 -7.02
N ALA A 273 10.33 -9.68 -6.86
CA ALA A 273 9.72 -10.07 -5.59
C ALA A 273 10.75 -10.19 -4.46
N ARG A 274 11.95 -10.73 -4.74
CA ARG A 274 13.05 -10.78 -3.77
C ARG A 274 13.44 -9.39 -3.29
N LEU A 275 13.63 -8.43 -4.21
CA LEU A 275 13.98 -7.05 -3.86
C LEU A 275 12.87 -6.36 -3.06
N THR A 276 11.61 -6.50 -3.47
CA THR A 276 10.46 -5.95 -2.74
C THR A 276 10.39 -6.51 -1.31
N MET A 277 10.49 -7.84 -1.15
CA MET A 277 10.45 -8.48 0.16
C MET A 277 11.63 -8.10 1.03
N GLN A 278 12.82 -7.94 0.44
CA GLN A 278 14.01 -7.45 1.14
C GLN A 278 13.78 -6.03 1.68
N GLN A 279 13.28 -5.12 0.86
CA GLN A 279 13.05 -3.73 1.27
C GLN A 279 11.89 -3.55 2.24
N LEU A 280 10.81 -4.33 2.11
CA LEU A 280 9.76 -4.40 3.13
C LEU A 280 10.33 -4.84 4.48
N GLY A 281 11.24 -5.83 4.48
CA GLY A 281 11.94 -6.26 5.69
C GLY A 281 12.73 -5.12 6.33
N ARG A 282 13.41 -4.30 5.52
CA ARG A 282 14.19 -3.14 6.02
C ARG A 282 13.28 -2.03 6.54
N LEU A 283 12.25 -1.65 5.79
CA LEU A 283 11.25 -0.66 6.21
C LEU A 283 10.66 -1.01 7.57
N HIS A 284 10.18 -2.25 7.72
CA HIS A 284 9.57 -2.70 8.97
C HIS A 284 10.58 -2.81 10.12
N ALA A 285 11.84 -3.19 9.87
CA ALA A 285 12.88 -3.20 10.89
C ALA A 285 13.10 -1.81 11.51
N VAL A 286 13.24 -0.79 10.66
CA VAL A 286 13.46 0.59 11.11
C VAL A 286 12.23 1.11 11.87
N SER A 287 11.03 0.82 11.37
CA SER A 287 9.76 1.17 12.03
C SER A 287 9.66 0.58 13.45
N LEU A 288 9.96 -0.72 13.61
CA LEU A 288 9.99 -1.40 14.91
C LEU A 288 11.05 -0.82 15.85
N ALA A 289 12.25 -0.59 15.34
CA ALA A 289 13.37 -0.09 16.12
C ALA A 289 13.14 1.36 16.59
N LEU A 290 12.64 2.23 15.71
CA LEU A 290 12.29 3.61 16.03
C LEU A 290 11.16 3.66 17.06
N LYS A 291 10.09 2.86 16.90
CA LYS A 291 9.00 2.74 17.88
C LYS A 291 9.52 2.34 19.26
N ARG A 292 10.48 1.41 19.30
CA ARG A 292 11.05 0.89 20.54
C ARG A 292 11.97 1.89 21.23
N ASP A 293 12.84 2.55 20.49
CA ASP A 293 13.84 3.47 21.03
C ASP A 293 13.25 4.86 21.35
N ARG A 294 12.25 5.29 20.57
CA ARG A 294 11.65 6.63 20.65
C ARG A 294 10.12 6.57 20.62
N PRO A 295 9.48 5.92 21.61
CA PRO A 295 8.04 5.69 21.60
C PRO A 295 7.21 6.99 21.59
N GLU A 296 7.68 8.05 22.26
CA GLU A 296 7.01 9.35 22.30
C GLU A 296 7.03 10.05 20.94
N GLU A 297 8.17 10.04 20.25
CA GLU A 297 8.29 10.57 18.88
C GLU A 297 7.44 9.77 17.90
N PHE A 298 7.35 8.45 18.12
CA PHE A 298 6.62 7.54 17.23
C PHE A 298 5.10 7.66 17.35
N GLU A 299 4.56 8.22 18.43
CA GLU A 299 3.11 8.21 18.71
C GLU A 299 2.29 8.87 17.58
N LYS A 300 2.80 9.96 16.99
CA LYS A 300 2.15 10.67 15.88
C LYS A 300 2.03 9.84 14.59
N PHE A 301 2.79 8.75 14.48
CA PHE A 301 2.77 7.84 13.33
C PHE A 301 1.76 6.70 13.49
N LYS A 302 1.07 6.59 14.63
CA LYS A 302 0.05 5.56 14.87
C LYS A 302 -1.28 5.90 14.18
N VAL A 303 -1.22 6.10 12.86
CA VAL A 303 -2.38 6.47 12.04
C VAL A 303 -3.23 5.23 11.69
N PRO A 304 -4.57 5.33 11.71
CA PRO A 304 -5.47 4.21 11.43
C PRO A 304 -5.46 3.83 9.93
N ASP A 305 -6.00 2.67 9.58
CA ASP A 305 -6.18 2.28 8.17
C ASP A 305 -7.19 3.19 7.43
N SER A 306 -6.86 3.67 6.23
CA SER A 306 -7.73 4.55 5.43
C SER A 306 -9.06 3.90 5.03
N LEU A 307 -9.04 2.62 4.67
CA LEU A 307 -10.25 1.90 4.26
C LEU A 307 -11.21 1.76 5.43
N VAL A 308 -10.69 1.55 6.64
CA VAL A 308 -11.51 1.53 7.87
C VAL A 308 -12.23 2.86 8.10
N LEU A 309 -11.55 3.99 7.87
CA LEU A 309 -12.17 5.31 8.02
C LEU A 309 -13.33 5.54 7.03
N LEU A 310 -13.26 4.93 5.85
CA LEU A 310 -14.28 5.01 4.81
C LEU A 310 -15.40 3.97 4.97
N MET A 311 -15.19 2.94 5.80
CA MET A 311 -16.05 1.77 5.90
C MET A 311 -16.94 1.79 7.16
N HIS A 312 -17.96 2.65 7.15
CA HIS A 312 -19.06 2.61 8.12
C HIS A 312 -20.15 1.62 7.70
N ASP A 313 -21.06 1.28 8.62
CA ASP A 313 -22.15 0.33 8.36
C ASP A 313 -23.02 0.76 7.17
N GLN A 314 -23.21 -0.16 6.23
CA GLN A 314 -23.93 0.06 4.96
C GLN A 314 -23.32 1.15 4.07
N SER A 315 -22.06 1.52 4.29
CA SER A 315 -21.36 2.47 3.42
C SER A 315 -21.28 1.91 1.98
N PRO A 316 -21.26 2.79 0.96
CA PRO A 316 -21.08 2.35 -0.43
C PRO A 316 -19.82 1.50 -0.64
N LEU A 317 -18.72 1.81 0.06
CA LEU A 317 -17.49 1.02 0.04
C LEU A 317 -17.71 -0.39 0.60
N GLU A 318 -18.44 -0.53 1.71
CA GLU A 318 -18.74 -1.83 2.30
C GLU A 318 -19.55 -2.71 1.33
N LEU A 319 -20.61 -2.14 0.74
CA LEU A 319 -21.47 -2.84 -0.21
C LEU A 319 -20.71 -3.26 -1.46
N MET A 320 -19.86 -2.37 -1.99
CA MET A 320 -19.00 -2.66 -3.13
C MET A 320 -18.05 -3.83 -2.84
N MET A 321 -17.34 -3.80 -1.70
CA MET A 321 -16.41 -4.87 -1.34
C MET A 321 -17.13 -6.21 -1.11
N LYS A 322 -18.33 -6.20 -0.50
CA LYS A 322 -19.15 -7.41 -0.37
C LYS A 322 -19.51 -7.98 -1.73
N GLN A 323 -19.94 -7.14 -2.68
CA GLN A 323 -20.24 -7.58 -4.04
C GLN A 323 -19.00 -8.17 -4.74
N MET A 324 -17.83 -7.53 -4.61
CA MET A 324 -16.57 -8.03 -5.16
C MET A 324 -16.19 -9.40 -4.60
N ILE A 325 -16.46 -9.68 -3.31
CA ILE A 325 -16.23 -11.00 -2.71
C ILE A 325 -17.17 -12.05 -3.33
N TYR A 326 -18.45 -11.71 -3.55
CA TYR A 326 -19.37 -12.60 -4.25
C TYR A 326 -18.94 -12.85 -5.71
N ASP A 327 -18.51 -11.82 -6.43
CA ASP A 327 -18.02 -11.96 -7.80
C ASP A 327 -16.74 -12.81 -7.85
N ALA A 328 -15.85 -12.67 -6.87
CA ALA A 328 -14.66 -13.49 -6.72
C ALA A 328 -15.00 -14.96 -6.45
N LYS A 329 -15.99 -15.23 -5.60
CA LYS A 329 -16.51 -16.58 -5.35
C LYS A 329 -16.99 -17.25 -6.64
N GLU A 330 -17.59 -16.49 -7.56
CA GLU A 330 -18.07 -17.02 -8.84
C GLU A 330 -16.96 -17.37 -9.83
N THR A 331 -15.70 -17.05 -9.53
CA THR A 331 -14.53 -17.57 -10.28
C THR A 331 -14.15 -19.00 -9.92
N LEU A 332 -14.76 -19.57 -8.88
CA LEU A 332 -14.52 -20.95 -8.46
C LEU A 332 -15.46 -21.91 -9.18
N GLU A 333 -14.98 -23.12 -9.47
CA GLU A 333 -15.79 -24.18 -10.02
C GLU A 333 -16.83 -24.67 -9.00
N PRO A 334 -17.99 -25.21 -9.44
CA PRO A 334 -19.04 -25.65 -8.53
C PRO A 334 -18.62 -26.74 -7.52
N HIS A 335 -17.59 -27.53 -7.84
CA HIS A 335 -17.08 -28.59 -6.97
C HIS A 335 -16.14 -28.08 -5.86
N GLU A 336 -15.70 -26.82 -5.93
CA GLU A 336 -14.84 -26.16 -4.93
C GLU A 336 -15.66 -25.66 -3.74
N THR A 337 -16.44 -26.57 -3.14
CA THR A 337 -17.46 -26.25 -2.14
C THR A 337 -16.86 -25.64 -0.87
N LYS A 338 -15.64 -26.05 -0.49
CA LYS A 338 -14.91 -25.53 0.68
C LYS A 338 -14.49 -24.08 0.48
N GLU A 339 -13.86 -23.77 -0.66
CA GLU A 339 -13.41 -22.44 -1.04
C GLU A 339 -14.61 -21.49 -1.17
N ARG A 340 -15.66 -21.95 -1.86
CA ARG A 340 -16.91 -21.18 -2.01
C ARG A 340 -17.56 -20.85 -0.66
N ALA A 341 -17.65 -21.82 0.25
CA ALA A 341 -18.22 -21.60 1.58
C ALA A 341 -17.40 -20.60 2.43
N LYS A 342 -16.06 -20.62 2.31
CA LYS A 342 -15.20 -19.66 3.02
C LYS A 342 -15.33 -18.24 2.47
N MET A 343 -15.49 -18.09 1.15
CA MET A 343 -15.78 -16.79 0.54
C MET A 343 -17.15 -16.24 0.93
N GLU A 344 -18.16 -17.10 1.04
CA GLU A 344 -19.49 -16.71 1.55
C GLU A 344 -19.37 -16.14 2.98
N LYS A 345 -18.72 -16.89 3.87
CA LYS A 345 -18.50 -16.46 5.25
C LYS A 345 -17.68 -15.16 5.34
N LEU A 346 -16.72 -14.98 4.43
CA LEU A 346 -15.95 -13.74 4.34
C LEU A 346 -16.87 -12.57 3.95
N ALA A 347 -17.76 -12.74 2.98
CA ALA A 347 -18.71 -11.70 2.57
C ALA A 347 -19.66 -11.30 3.71
N GLU A 348 -20.17 -12.28 4.45
CA GLU A 348 -21.05 -12.06 5.62
C GLU A 348 -20.37 -11.23 6.72
N ASN A 349 -19.09 -11.52 6.99
CA ASN A 349 -18.34 -10.91 8.10
C ASN A 349 -17.33 -9.84 7.65
N MET A 350 -17.37 -9.43 6.38
CA MET A 350 -16.31 -8.65 5.73
C MET A 350 -15.88 -7.41 6.53
N ARG A 351 -16.85 -6.60 6.98
CA ARG A 351 -16.57 -5.38 7.74
C ARG A 351 -15.89 -5.69 9.07
N GLN A 352 -16.37 -6.67 9.83
CA GLN A 352 -15.77 -7.05 11.11
C GLN A 352 -14.37 -7.61 10.93
N GLU A 353 -14.15 -8.41 9.88
CA GLU A 353 -12.83 -8.92 9.53
C GLU A 353 -11.87 -7.78 9.17
N MET A 354 -12.28 -6.83 8.32
CA MET A 354 -11.49 -5.66 7.98
C MET A 354 -11.11 -4.84 9.22
N LEU A 355 -12.07 -4.53 10.09
CA LEU A 355 -11.81 -3.80 11.34
C LEU A 355 -10.85 -4.55 12.27
N SER A 356 -10.99 -5.86 12.39
CA SER A 356 -10.13 -6.69 13.24
C SER A 356 -8.71 -6.78 12.71
N LEU A 357 -8.56 -6.97 11.40
CA LEU A 357 -7.26 -7.11 10.73
C LEU A 357 -6.48 -5.79 10.70
N ALA A 358 -7.17 -4.66 10.53
CA ALA A 358 -6.58 -3.33 10.45
C ALA A 358 -6.35 -2.68 11.83
N ASN A 359 -6.74 -3.34 12.94
CA ASN A 359 -6.50 -2.82 14.27
C ASN A 359 -5.04 -3.03 14.71
N GLY A 360 -4.24 -1.97 14.62
CA GLY A 360 -2.83 -1.96 15.02
C GLY A 360 -2.57 -2.39 16.46
N SER A 361 -3.45 -2.02 17.41
CA SER A 361 -3.31 -2.40 18.82
C SER A 361 -3.37 -3.91 19.04
N SER A 362 -4.12 -4.62 18.20
CA SER A 362 -4.24 -6.09 18.27
C SER A 362 -2.99 -6.83 17.80
N ALA A 363 -2.10 -6.15 17.07
CA ALA A 363 -0.86 -6.72 16.54
C ALA A 363 0.36 -6.42 17.42
N GLU A 364 0.20 -5.64 18.49
CA GLU A 364 1.30 -5.32 19.41
C GLU A 364 1.89 -6.59 20.06
N PRO A 365 3.21 -6.62 20.32
CA PRO A 365 4.17 -5.52 20.17
C PRO A 365 4.72 -5.34 18.73
N TYR A 366 4.20 -6.09 17.76
CA TYR A 366 4.79 -6.25 16.43
C TYR A 366 4.29 -5.26 15.37
N THR A 367 3.47 -4.30 15.76
CA THR A 367 2.86 -3.32 14.87
C THR A 367 3.93 -2.36 14.32
N VAL A 368 3.81 -2.02 13.04
CA VAL A 368 4.69 -1.10 12.32
C VAL A 368 3.86 0.00 11.68
N LEU A 369 4.46 1.16 11.44
CA LEU A 369 3.99 2.02 10.36
C LEU A 369 4.45 1.38 9.05
N GLY A 370 3.51 0.72 8.36
CA GLY A 370 3.74 0.05 7.08
C GLY A 370 3.58 0.99 5.89
N HIS A 371 4.00 0.55 4.71
CA HIS A 371 3.78 1.31 3.48
C HIS A 371 2.28 1.40 3.15
N GLY A 372 1.54 0.30 3.37
CA GLY A 372 0.09 0.25 3.18
C GLY A 372 -0.36 -0.05 1.74
N ASP A 373 0.38 0.44 0.73
CA ASP A 373 0.04 0.26 -0.69
C ASP A 373 1.06 -0.58 -1.49
N CYS A 374 1.32 -1.81 -1.06
CA CYS A 374 2.41 -2.65 -1.57
C CYS A 374 2.06 -3.41 -2.87
N TRP A 375 1.42 -2.74 -3.82
CA TRP A 375 1.25 -3.29 -5.17
C TRP A 375 2.34 -2.81 -6.12
N VAL A 376 2.52 -3.54 -7.22
CA VAL A 376 3.70 -3.39 -8.08
C VAL A 376 3.84 -2.00 -8.73
N ASN A 377 2.74 -1.27 -8.93
CA ASN A 377 2.78 0.07 -9.51
C ASN A 377 3.39 1.14 -8.59
N ASN A 378 3.49 0.85 -7.29
CA ASN A 378 4.13 1.74 -6.32
C ASN A 378 5.61 1.41 -6.12
N PHE A 379 6.15 0.55 -6.99
CA PHE A 379 7.57 0.20 -7.02
C PHE A 379 8.15 0.55 -8.38
N MET A 380 9.22 1.34 -8.38
CA MET A 380 10.04 1.55 -9.57
C MET A 380 11.39 0.87 -9.42
N PHE A 381 11.86 0.22 -10.46
CA PHE A 381 13.08 -0.59 -10.46
C PHE A 381 14.13 0.01 -11.38
N ASN A 382 15.40 -0.01 -10.94
CA ASN A 382 16.56 0.18 -11.80
C ASN A 382 17.16 -1.19 -12.14
N TYR A 383 17.89 -1.27 -13.25
CA TYR A 383 18.34 -2.54 -13.81
C TYR A 383 19.83 -2.49 -14.14
N LYS A 384 20.54 -3.54 -13.76
CA LYS A 384 21.94 -3.76 -14.10
C LYS A 384 22.13 -5.16 -14.61
N ASN A 385 22.77 -5.27 -15.78
CA ASN A 385 22.99 -6.54 -16.48
C ASN A 385 21.67 -7.34 -16.73
N GLY A 386 20.56 -6.64 -16.97
CA GLY A 386 19.27 -7.25 -17.28
C GLY A 386 18.46 -7.76 -16.08
N ALA A 387 18.96 -7.60 -14.84
CA ALA A 387 18.24 -7.92 -13.61
C ALA A 387 17.97 -6.63 -12.82
N PRO A 388 16.86 -6.56 -12.06
CA PRO A 388 16.62 -5.41 -11.19
C PRO A 388 17.71 -5.40 -10.09
N ASP A 389 18.32 -4.24 -9.87
CA ASP A 389 19.38 -4.08 -8.86
C ASP A 389 18.97 -3.16 -7.71
N ASN A 390 18.05 -2.24 -7.98
CA ASN A 390 17.51 -1.31 -7.01
C ASN A 390 16.01 -1.12 -7.21
N ILE A 391 15.34 -0.71 -6.15
CA ILE A 391 13.89 -0.47 -6.09
C ILE A 391 13.65 0.81 -5.31
N ILE A 392 12.66 1.60 -5.71
CA ILE A 392 12.18 2.78 -5.00
C ILE A 392 10.69 2.63 -4.73
N PHE A 393 10.30 2.89 -3.48
CA PHE A 393 8.92 2.84 -3.00
C PHE A 393 8.28 4.22 -3.17
N LEU A 394 7.09 4.23 -3.76
CA LEU A 394 6.30 5.41 -4.08
C LEU A 394 4.95 5.37 -3.38
N ASP A 395 4.31 6.54 -3.28
CA ASP A 395 2.90 6.68 -2.91
C ASP A 395 2.54 6.11 -1.51
N TRP A 396 2.77 6.94 -0.50
CA TRP A 396 2.56 6.59 0.92
C TRP A 396 1.16 6.96 1.43
N GLN A 397 0.22 7.21 0.52
CA GLN A 397 -1.10 7.80 0.80
C GLN A 397 -2.01 6.98 1.72
N ILE A 398 -1.83 5.66 1.76
CA ILE A 398 -2.57 4.75 2.66
C ILE A 398 -1.66 4.08 3.69
N THR A 399 -0.55 4.73 4.06
CA THR A 399 0.26 4.31 5.20
C THR A 399 -0.61 4.16 6.44
N ARG A 400 -0.27 3.18 7.28
CA ARG A 400 -1.09 2.77 8.43
C ARG A 400 -0.29 2.02 9.46
N TYR A 401 -0.70 2.17 10.72
CA TYR A 401 -0.11 1.50 11.86
C TYR A 401 -0.77 0.14 12.11
N VAL A 402 -0.17 -0.93 11.56
CA VAL A 402 -0.77 -2.27 11.49
C VAL A 402 0.28 -3.39 11.59
N SER A 403 -0.16 -4.65 11.57
CA SER A 403 0.76 -5.79 11.45
C SER A 403 1.57 -5.69 10.15
N PRO A 404 2.90 -5.95 10.18
CA PRO A 404 3.72 -5.97 8.96
C PRO A 404 3.27 -7.01 7.94
N VAL A 405 2.46 -7.99 8.36
CA VAL A 405 1.88 -9.02 7.49
C VAL A 405 0.91 -8.43 6.47
N LEU A 406 0.27 -7.30 6.74
CA LEU A 406 -0.69 -6.71 5.79
C LEU A 406 0.02 -6.35 4.48
N ASP A 407 1.18 -5.70 4.55
CA ASP A 407 1.99 -5.33 3.38
C ASP A 407 2.52 -6.58 2.65
N ILE A 408 2.96 -7.60 3.39
CA ILE A 408 3.45 -8.87 2.82
C ILE A 408 2.34 -9.62 2.09
N ALA A 409 1.19 -9.78 2.74
CA ALA A 409 0.06 -10.52 2.19
C ALA A 409 -0.54 -9.77 0.99
N TYR A 410 -0.65 -8.45 1.08
CA TYR A 410 -1.05 -7.61 -0.04
C TYR A 410 -0.14 -7.87 -1.25
N PHE A 411 1.18 -7.67 -1.12
CA PHE A 411 2.09 -7.87 -2.24
C PHE A 411 2.02 -9.28 -2.83
N LEU A 412 2.14 -10.31 -1.98
CA LEU A 412 2.23 -11.70 -2.45
C LEU A 412 0.95 -12.16 -3.16
N PHE A 413 -0.24 -11.85 -2.63
CA PHE A 413 -1.49 -12.36 -3.20
C PHE A 413 -2.03 -11.49 -4.35
N CYS A 414 -1.63 -10.22 -4.43
CA CYS A 414 -2.06 -9.36 -5.53
C CYS A 414 -1.08 -9.38 -6.72
N CYS A 415 0.23 -9.44 -6.48
CA CYS A 415 1.23 -9.20 -7.52
C CYS A 415 1.90 -10.46 -8.09
N THR A 416 1.71 -11.63 -7.46
CA THR A 416 2.29 -12.89 -7.94
C THR A 416 1.20 -13.86 -8.42
N ASP A 417 1.58 -14.91 -9.13
CA ASP A 417 0.68 -15.98 -9.57
C ASP A 417 0.79 -17.24 -8.70
N GLU A 418 -0.02 -18.25 -9.02
CA GLU A 418 -0.04 -19.52 -8.28
C GLU A 418 1.30 -20.27 -8.38
N GLU A 419 1.91 -20.31 -9.56
CA GLU A 419 3.16 -21.04 -9.78
C GLU A 419 4.27 -20.44 -8.92
N PHE A 420 4.37 -19.11 -8.93
CA PHE A 420 5.29 -18.36 -8.08
C PHE A 420 5.09 -18.72 -6.61
N ARG A 421 3.85 -18.64 -6.10
CA ARG A 421 3.59 -18.91 -4.68
C ARG A 421 3.88 -20.36 -4.32
N ARG A 422 3.51 -21.33 -5.18
CA ARG A 422 3.84 -22.75 -4.96
C ARG A 422 5.35 -22.99 -4.82
N ARG A 423 6.15 -22.24 -5.56
CA ARG A 423 7.61 -22.44 -5.61
C ARG A 423 8.37 -21.61 -4.58
N TYR A 424 7.95 -20.38 -4.33
CA TYR A 424 8.76 -19.37 -3.65
C TYR A 424 8.10 -18.74 -2.41
N TYR A 425 6.88 -19.12 -2.02
CA TYR A 425 6.18 -18.47 -0.90
C TYR A 425 7.00 -18.45 0.40
N ASP A 426 7.46 -19.62 0.86
CA ASP A 426 8.26 -19.73 2.07
C ASP A 426 9.62 -19.02 1.94
N GLU A 427 10.20 -19.05 0.75
CA GLU A 427 11.45 -18.37 0.45
C GLU A 427 11.29 -16.84 0.54
N MET A 428 10.22 -16.28 -0.02
CA MET A 428 9.91 -14.85 0.09
C MET A 428 9.74 -14.42 1.54
N LEU A 429 9.06 -15.24 2.36
CA LEU A 429 8.95 -15.00 3.79
C LEU A 429 10.32 -15.06 4.49
N ASN A 430 11.22 -15.97 4.08
CA ASN A 430 12.59 -16.04 4.59
C ASN A 430 13.41 -14.81 4.20
N ILE A 431 13.36 -14.38 2.94
CA ILE A 431 14.05 -13.17 2.45
C ILE A 431 13.62 -11.95 3.26
N TYR A 432 12.30 -11.76 3.44
CA TYR A 432 11.76 -10.67 4.24
C TYR A 432 12.26 -10.71 5.69
N HIS A 433 12.13 -11.85 6.37
CA HIS A 433 12.49 -11.95 7.79
C HIS A 433 14.00 -11.83 8.02
N ASN A 434 14.82 -12.41 7.14
CA ASN A 434 16.27 -12.30 7.22
C ASN A 434 16.74 -10.86 7.01
N SER A 435 16.14 -10.14 6.05
CA SER A 435 16.42 -8.72 5.81
C SER A 435 16.06 -7.88 7.04
N LEU A 436 14.87 -8.12 7.61
CA LEU A 436 14.41 -7.46 8.83
C LEU A 436 15.34 -7.74 10.02
N ALA A 437 15.68 -9.00 10.26
CA ALA A 437 16.52 -9.42 11.38
C ALA A 437 17.93 -8.82 11.26
N THR A 438 18.52 -8.88 10.07
CA THR A 438 19.84 -8.30 9.79
C THR A 438 19.87 -6.80 10.08
N LEU A 439 18.83 -6.06 9.67
CA LEU A 439 18.79 -4.63 9.91
C LEU A 439 18.51 -4.30 11.38
N LEU A 440 17.65 -5.05 12.07
CA LEU A 440 17.45 -4.90 13.53
C LEU A 440 18.77 -5.05 14.30
N GLU A 441 19.59 -6.05 13.97
CA GLU A 441 20.91 -6.24 14.59
C GLU A 441 21.82 -5.03 14.39
N LYS A 442 21.86 -4.48 13.18
CA LYS A 442 22.63 -3.26 12.87
C LYS A 442 22.12 -2.03 13.62
N LEU A 443 20.81 -1.95 13.87
CA LEU A 443 20.20 -0.88 14.66
C LEU A 443 20.39 -1.07 16.19
N GLY A 444 21.08 -2.14 16.61
CA GLY A 444 21.41 -2.44 18.00
C GLY A 444 20.35 -3.25 18.74
N HIS A 445 19.48 -3.96 18.03
CA HIS A 445 18.38 -4.74 18.60
C HIS A 445 18.54 -6.24 18.37
N ASN A 446 18.00 -7.06 19.28
CA ASN A 446 17.93 -8.50 19.10
C ASN A 446 16.65 -8.88 18.32
N PRO A 447 16.75 -9.46 17.10
CA PRO A 447 15.57 -9.83 16.31
C PRO A 447 14.68 -10.85 17.01
N GLN A 448 15.23 -11.71 17.87
CA GLN A 448 14.45 -12.72 18.59
C GLN A 448 13.54 -12.10 19.67
N GLU A 449 13.86 -10.90 20.14
CA GLU A 449 13.04 -10.15 21.09
C GLU A 449 12.04 -9.25 20.38
N VAL A 450 12.47 -8.57 19.32
CA VAL A 450 11.66 -7.56 18.64
C VAL A 450 10.65 -8.18 17.67
N PHE A 451 11.09 -9.10 16.80
CA PHE A 451 10.21 -9.77 15.83
C PHE A 451 10.75 -11.16 15.43
N PRO A 452 10.63 -12.17 16.32
CA PRO A 452 11.14 -13.51 16.03
C PRO A 452 10.37 -14.17 14.89
N ARG A 453 11.00 -15.16 14.23
CA ARG A 453 10.36 -15.94 13.14
C ARG A 453 9.02 -16.54 13.56
N THR A 454 8.92 -16.98 14.82
CA THR A 454 7.68 -17.53 15.39
C THR A 454 6.57 -16.48 15.49
N ALA A 455 6.91 -15.21 15.74
CA ALA A 455 5.95 -14.11 15.70
C ALA A 455 5.45 -13.89 14.27
N LEU A 456 6.32 -13.87 13.26
CA LEU A 456 5.92 -13.77 11.86
C LEU A 456 4.91 -14.86 11.48
N VAL A 457 5.18 -16.13 11.83
CA VAL A 457 4.26 -17.25 11.54
C VAL A 457 2.91 -17.08 12.23
N ARG A 458 2.89 -16.64 13.50
CA ARG A 458 1.62 -16.37 14.22
C ARG A 458 0.85 -15.21 13.60
N GLN A 459 1.56 -14.14 13.24
CA GLN A 459 0.97 -12.97 12.60
C GLN A 459 0.42 -13.35 11.20
N LEU A 460 1.12 -14.17 10.41
CA LEU A 460 0.63 -14.67 9.12
C LEU A 460 -0.69 -15.43 9.27
N ARG A 461 -0.80 -16.32 10.27
CA ARG A 461 -2.06 -17.05 10.54
C ARG A 461 -3.24 -16.12 10.88
N ARG A 462 -2.98 -15.01 11.57
CA ARG A 462 -4.03 -14.06 11.98
C ARG A 462 -4.36 -13.05 10.89
N TYR A 463 -3.33 -12.48 10.27
CA TYR A 463 -3.44 -11.31 9.40
C TYR A 463 -3.32 -11.64 7.90
N GLY A 464 -2.90 -12.85 7.55
CA GLY A 464 -2.74 -13.28 6.15
C GLY A 464 -4.02 -13.14 5.33
N LYS A 465 -5.20 -13.28 5.98
CA LYS A 465 -6.53 -13.06 5.39
C LYS A 465 -6.67 -11.71 4.68
N PHE A 466 -5.93 -10.70 5.14
CA PHE A 466 -5.92 -9.39 4.49
C PHE A 466 -5.53 -9.45 3.00
N GLY A 467 -4.69 -10.42 2.62
CA GLY A 467 -4.30 -10.63 1.22
C GLY A 467 -5.49 -10.86 0.28
N ILE A 468 -6.52 -11.62 0.71
CA ILE A 468 -7.71 -11.83 -0.14
C ILE A 468 -8.58 -10.59 -0.19
N LEU A 469 -8.69 -9.84 0.91
CA LEU A 469 -9.49 -8.62 0.99
C LEU A 469 -8.92 -7.53 0.07
N MET A 470 -7.59 -7.46 -0.04
CA MET A 470 -6.94 -6.60 -1.04
C MET A 470 -7.03 -7.19 -2.46
N ALA A 471 -6.92 -8.51 -2.63
CA ALA A 471 -6.99 -9.12 -3.96
C ALA A 471 -8.35 -8.94 -4.62
N VAL A 472 -9.47 -9.09 -3.90
CA VAL A 472 -10.83 -8.86 -4.46
C VAL A 472 -11.01 -7.43 -4.96
N PHE A 473 -10.30 -6.47 -4.35
CA PHE A 473 -10.31 -5.08 -4.77
C PHE A 473 -9.35 -4.82 -5.94
N LEU A 474 -8.11 -5.33 -5.86
CA LEU A 474 -7.04 -4.94 -6.78
C LEU A 474 -6.94 -5.80 -8.06
N VAL A 475 -7.17 -7.11 -7.97
CA VAL A 475 -7.03 -8.02 -9.12
C VAL A 475 -7.95 -7.65 -10.30
N PRO A 476 -9.22 -7.21 -10.10
CA PRO A 476 -10.02 -6.66 -11.19
C PRO A 476 -9.30 -5.54 -11.93
N MET A 477 -8.77 -4.55 -11.19
CA MET A 477 -8.04 -3.40 -11.76
C MET A 477 -6.75 -3.81 -12.48
N MET A 478 -6.03 -4.81 -11.97
CA MET A 478 -4.82 -5.35 -12.63
C MET A 478 -5.14 -6.18 -13.88
N CYS A 479 -6.40 -6.54 -14.11
CA CYS A 479 -6.84 -7.26 -15.31
C CYS A 479 -7.54 -6.35 -16.32
N THR A 480 -7.57 -5.04 -16.07
CA THR A 480 -8.16 -4.03 -16.94
C THR A 480 -7.06 -3.22 -17.59
N ARG A 481 -7.12 -3.07 -18.92
CA ARG A 481 -6.15 -2.27 -19.66
C ARG A 481 -6.39 -0.79 -19.39
N PRO A 482 -5.36 0.07 -19.41
CA PRO A 482 -5.52 1.50 -19.22
C PRO A 482 -6.56 2.14 -20.15
N GLU A 483 -6.62 1.70 -21.41
CA GLU A 483 -7.59 2.17 -22.40
C GLU A 483 -9.05 1.87 -22.04
N ASP A 484 -9.26 0.83 -21.23
CA ASP A 484 -10.57 0.35 -20.82
C ASP A 484 -11.01 0.93 -19.45
N LEU A 485 -10.15 1.70 -18.79
CA LEU A 485 -10.51 2.35 -17.53
C LEU A 485 -11.54 3.45 -17.78
N HIS A 486 -12.61 3.42 -17.00
CA HIS A 486 -13.60 4.49 -17.00
C HIS A 486 -12.96 5.82 -16.59
N ASP A 487 -13.48 6.91 -17.14
CA ASP A 487 -13.07 8.24 -16.73
C ASP A 487 -13.47 8.47 -15.27
N MET A 488 -12.46 8.64 -14.41
CA MET A 488 -12.67 8.79 -12.97
C MET A 488 -13.36 10.11 -12.63
N GLU A 489 -13.24 11.14 -13.48
CA GLU A 489 -13.95 12.41 -13.27
C GLU A 489 -15.44 12.23 -13.59
N ASP A 490 -15.78 11.62 -14.72
CA ASP A 490 -17.18 11.31 -15.06
C ASP A 490 -17.82 10.39 -14.01
N ALA A 491 -17.07 9.41 -13.48
CA ALA A 491 -17.55 8.52 -12.43
C ALA A 491 -17.78 9.26 -11.10
N ALA A 492 -16.89 10.18 -10.72
CA ALA A 492 -17.03 10.98 -9.52
C ALA A 492 -18.21 11.96 -9.59
N GLU A 493 -18.42 12.58 -10.74
CA GLU A 493 -19.56 13.48 -11.00
C GLU A 493 -20.89 12.71 -10.91
N LYS A 494 -20.98 11.53 -11.55
CA LYS A 494 -22.15 10.65 -11.41
C LYS A 494 -22.41 10.24 -9.97
N TYR A 495 -21.36 9.90 -9.22
CA TYR A 495 -21.48 9.56 -7.81
C TYR A 495 -22.00 10.75 -6.99
N ARG A 496 -21.46 11.96 -7.22
CA ARG A 496 -21.92 13.18 -6.53
C ARG A 496 -23.40 13.44 -6.76
N ASP A 497 -23.88 13.21 -7.99
CA ASP A 497 -25.25 13.52 -8.37
C ASP A 497 -26.26 12.44 -7.95
N SER A 498 -25.86 11.17 -7.93
CA SER A 498 -26.75 10.02 -7.63
C SER A 498 -26.59 9.44 -6.23
N ASN A 499 -25.46 9.69 -5.56
CA ASN A 499 -25.00 8.98 -4.38
C ASN A 499 -24.89 7.44 -4.58
N GLU A 500 -24.86 6.99 -5.84
CA GLU A 500 -24.68 5.59 -6.22
C GLU A 500 -23.27 5.40 -6.79
N LEU A 501 -22.51 4.49 -6.17
CA LEU A 501 -21.25 4.03 -6.74
C LEU A 501 -21.56 3.08 -7.89
N ASP A 502 -21.08 3.40 -9.10
CA ASP A 502 -21.16 2.48 -10.22
C ASP A 502 -20.16 1.33 -10.01
N VAL A 503 -20.58 0.36 -9.19
CA VAL A 503 -19.80 -0.82 -8.84
C VAL A 503 -19.38 -1.55 -10.11
N LYS A 504 -20.23 -1.59 -11.15
CA LYS A 504 -19.87 -2.22 -12.42
C LYS A 504 -18.77 -1.47 -13.14
N ALA A 505 -18.78 -0.13 -13.15
CA ALA A 505 -17.70 0.64 -13.75
C ALA A 505 -16.35 0.40 -13.06
N ILE A 506 -16.34 0.20 -11.74
CA ILE A 506 -15.12 -0.04 -10.95
C ILE A 506 -14.66 -1.50 -11.03
N THR A 507 -15.58 -2.46 -11.07
CA THR A 507 -15.28 -3.91 -11.13
C THR A 507 -15.12 -4.45 -12.55
N THR A 508 -15.33 -3.61 -13.59
CA THR A 508 -15.18 -4.04 -14.97
C THR A 508 -13.75 -4.51 -15.21
N ASN A 509 -13.60 -5.82 -15.37
CA ASN A 509 -12.40 -6.46 -15.90
C ASN A 509 -12.63 -6.79 -17.37
N THR A 510 -11.88 -6.14 -18.25
CA THR A 510 -11.98 -6.41 -19.68
C THR A 510 -11.31 -7.73 -20.07
N ASN A 511 -10.35 -8.19 -19.28
CA ASN A 511 -9.76 -9.53 -19.40
C ASN A 511 -10.35 -10.54 -18.39
N LYS A 512 -11.60 -10.98 -18.64
CA LYS A 512 -12.32 -11.96 -17.79
C LYS A 512 -11.53 -13.24 -17.53
N ARG A 513 -10.79 -13.74 -18.52
CA ARG A 513 -10.01 -14.99 -18.39
C ARG A 513 -8.85 -14.81 -17.42
N ALA A 514 -8.11 -13.71 -17.53
CA ALA A 514 -7.02 -13.40 -16.61
C ALA A 514 -7.56 -13.18 -15.19
N TYR A 515 -8.65 -12.41 -15.04
CA TYR A 515 -9.32 -12.20 -13.78
C TYR A 515 -9.74 -13.52 -13.12
N HIS A 516 -10.49 -14.37 -13.85
CA HIS A 516 -10.98 -15.65 -13.34
C HIS A 516 -9.83 -16.57 -12.90
N THR A 517 -8.74 -16.61 -13.67
CA THR A 517 -7.57 -17.42 -13.34
C THR A 517 -6.85 -16.90 -12.10
N ARG A 518 -6.54 -15.59 -12.06
CA ARG A 518 -5.82 -14.98 -10.93
C ARG A 518 -6.63 -15.02 -9.64
N MET A 519 -7.92 -14.73 -9.70
CA MET A 519 -8.78 -14.71 -8.52
C MET A 519 -9.01 -16.11 -7.94
N SER A 520 -9.41 -17.08 -8.76
CA SER A 520 -9.66 -18.45 -8.28
C SER A 520 -8.41 -19.09 -7.66
N THR A 521 -7.25 -18.86 -8.26
CA THR A 521 -5.97 -19.37 -7.72
C THR A 521 -5.56 -18.67 -6.43
N ALA A 522 -5.78 -17.35 -6.31
CA ALA A 522 -5.57 -16.64 -5.05
C ALA A 522 -6.47 -17.21 -3.94
N ILE A 523 -7.76 -17.45 -4.21
CA ILE A 523 -8.68 -18.04 -3.22
C ILE A 523 -8.21 -19.44 -2.78
N ARG A 524 -7.84 -20.32 -3.72
CA ARG A 524 -7.32 -21.66 -3.40
C ARG A 524 -6.06 -21.60 -2.53
N ASP A 525 -5.14 -20.69 -2.85
CA ASP A 525 -3.92 -20.52 -2.07
C ASP A 525 -4.21 -20.00 -0.66
N MET A 526 -5.14 -19.06 -0.51
CA MET A 526 -5.58 -18.57 0.79
C MET A 526 -6.14 -19.69 1.68
N VAL A 527 -6.89 -20.63 1.09
CA VAL A 527 -7.37 -21.84 1.77
C VAL A 527 -6.23 -22.83 2.05
N ARG A 528 -5.31 -23.02 1.11
CA ARG A 528 -4.14 -23.92 1.23
C ARG A 528 -3.21 -23.50 2.36
N TYR A 529 -2.95 -22.21 2.50
CA TYR A 529 -2.13 -21.64 3.56
C TYR A 529 -2.88 -21.47 4.89
N GLY A 530 -4.20 -21.64 4.90
CA GLY A 530 -5.04 -21.56 6.09
C GLY A 530 -5.34 -20.13 6.56
N TYR A 531 -5.37 -19.17 5.62
CA TYR A 531 -5.71 -17.76 5.89
C TYR A 531 -7.19 -17.45 5.69
N LEU A 532 -7.86 -18.25 4.84
CA LEU A 532 -9.30 -18.43 4.77
C LEU A 532 -9.61 -19.79 5.36
#